data_AF-A0AAV7HAB7-F1
#
_entry.id   AF-A0AAV7HAB7-F1
#
_cell.length_a   1.000
_cell.length_b   1.000
_cell.length_c   1.000
_cell.angle_alpha   90.00
_cell.angle_beta   90.00
_cell.angle_gamma   90.00
#
_symmetry.space_group_name_H-M   'P 1'
#
loop_
_entity.id
_entity.type
_entity.pdbx_description
1 polymer ?
#
loop_
_entity_poly.entity_id
_entity_poly.type
_entity_poly.pdbx_seq_one_letter_code
_entity_poly.pdbx_strand_id
1 'polypeptide(L)'
;MYRKDRIPLKTLIMEGSSRLKECLAHTSDDALEEKAILNEFYRCCIHSWSNKEDSILWERHSIAMTIRSYREEDGLNKEGWQYVQSKGMKMLGHIAPISFLKARYAETRRRQDGSVELIVNNPTADINRCILYKKWDSMADAFLASTYDNLIYWPGKKRKQFLDASDWQCVQHWFRQKFGCCPTQTQLQARTRIVLSKR
;
A
#
# COMPACT_ATOMS: atom_id res chain seq x y z
N MET A 1 -21.10 -25.82 -0.39
CA MET A 1 -20.74 -25.18 0.89
C MET A 1 -19.24 -25.39 1.12
N TYR A 2 -18.39 -24.41 0.79
CA TYR A 2 -16.95 -24.46 1.09
C TYR A 2 -16.47 -23.08 1.53
N ARG A 3 -16.03 -22.99 2.79
CA ARG A 3 -15.31 -21.85 3.34
C ARG A 3 -13.92 -21.84 2.70
N LYS A 4 -13.70 -20.95 1.73
CA LYS A 4 -12.35 -20.60 1.26
C LYS A 4 -11.59 -19.99 2.42
N ASP A 5 -10.45 -20.57 2.76
CA ASP A 5 -9.47 -20.05 3.72
C ASP A 5 -9.10 -18.63 3.33
N ARG A 6 -9.79 -17.67 3.95
CA ARG A 6 -9.42 -16.25 3.86
C ARG A 6 -8.15 -16.11 4.69
N ILE A 7 -7.05 -15.73 4.06
CA ILE A 7 -5.86 -15.26 4.79
C ILE A 7 -6.36 -14.24 5.82
N PRO A 8 -6.11 -14.44 7.12
CA PRO A 8 -6.58 -13.52 8.13
C PRO A 8 -6.06 -12.13 7.82
N LEU A 9 -6.95 -11.14 7.85
CA LEU A 9 -6.59 -9.75 7.54
C LEU A 9 -5.41 -9.25 8.40
N LYS A 10 -5.31 -9.72 9.63
CA LYS A 10 -4.17 -9.42 10.53
C LYS A 10 -2.84 -9.91 9.95
N THR A 11 -2.83 -11.10 9.35
CA THR A 11 -1.67 -11.66 8.63
C THR A 11 -1.33 -10.81 7.41
N LEU A 12 -2.32 -10.42 6.60
CA LEU A 12 -2.11 -9.51 5.47
C LEU A 12 -1.46 -8.20 5.93
N ILE A 13 -1.98 -7.56 6.98
CA ILE A 13 -1.43 -6.29 7.50
C ILE A 13 0.02 -6.45 7.96
N MET A 14 0.33 -7.50 8.73
CA MET A 14 1.70 -7.75 9.17
C MET A 14 2.64 -8.05 8.00
N GLU A 15 2.19 -8.82 7.01
CA GLU A 15 2.95 -9.10 5.80
C GLU A 15 3.16 -7.84 4.95
N GLY A 16 2.16 -6.96 4.82
CA GLY A 16 2.32 -5.71 4.08
C GLY A 16 3.26 -4.71 4.72
N SER A 17 3.20 -4.56 6.04
CA SER A 17 4.15 -3.73 6.77
C SER A 17 5.59 -4.25 6.67
N SER A 18 5.77 -5.57 6.61
CA SER A 18 7.07 -6.19 6.37
C SER A 18 7.52 -6.05 4.90
N ARG A 19 6.63 -6.29 3.93
CA ARG A 19 6.93 -6.22 2.48
C ARG A 19 7.10 -4.81 1.94
N LEU A 20 6.55 -3.77 2.58
CA LEU A 20 6.85 -2.36 2.28
C LEU A 20 8.37 -2.11 2.23
N LYS A 21 9.12 -2.81 3.09
CA LYS A 21 10.58 -2.73 3.21
C LYS A 21 11.33 -3.26 1.98
N GLU A 22 10.75 -4.21 1.24
CA GLU A 22 11.39 -4.84 0.07
C GLU A 22 10.98 -4.18 -1.26
N CYS A 23 9.88 -3.42 -1.24
CA CYS A 23 9.18 -2.96 -2.44
C CYS A 23 9.62 -1.59 -2.96
N LEU A 24 10.32 -0.84 -2.12
CA LEU A 24 10.87 0.47 -2.42
C LEU A 24 12.39 0.33 -2.40
N ALA A 25 12.93 -0.32 -3.43
CA ALA A 25 14.37 -0.45 -3.59
C ALA A 25 14.97 0.91 -3.99
N HIS A 26 15.51 1.65 -3.02
CA HIS A 26 16.45 2.74 -3.23
C HIS A 26 17.86 2.35 -2.80
N THR A 27 18.83 3.02 -3.38
CA THR A 27 20.27 2.74 -3.29
C THR A 27 20.92 3.63 -2.24
N SER A 28 21.02 3.19 -0.97
CA SER A 28 22.12 3.51 -0.02
C SER A 28 21.83 3.05 1.42
N ASP A 29 22.89 2.99 2.22
CA ASP A 29 23.05 2.33 3.53
C ASP A 29 22.41 3.02 4.76
N ASP A 30 21.59 4.07 4.59
CA ASP A 30 20.89 4.80 5.68
C ASP A 30 19.55 4.14 6.08
N ALA A 31 19.55 2.81 6.03
CA ALA A 31 18.35 2.02 5.88
C ALA A 31 17.43 1.97 7.11
N LEU A 32 17.75 2.58 8.26
CA LEU A 32 16.86 2.60 9.44
C LEU A 32 16.17 3.96 9.64
N GLU A 33 16.84 5.07 9.35
CA GLU A 33 16.23 6.41 9.37
C GLU A 33 15.31 6.63 8.15
N GLU A 34 15.67 6.14 6.96
CA GLU A 34 14.76 6.15 5.81
C GLU A 34 13.53 5.24 6.01
N LYS A 35 13.67 4.13 6.76
CA LYS A 35 12.56 3.23 7.14
C LYS A 35 11.53 3.92 8.04
N ALA A 36 11.95 4.89 8.84
CA ALA A 36 11.05 5.71 9.66
C ALA A 36 10.36 6.78 8.79
N ILE A 37 11.12 7.47 7.95
CA ILE A 37 10.66 8.52 7.03
C ILE A 37 9.60 7.99 6.04
N LEU A 38 9.78 6.81 5.45
CA LEU A 38 8.82 6.24 4.48
C LEU A 38 7.46 5.87 5.11
N ASN A 39 7.43 5.52 6.39
CA ASN A 39 6.17 5.29 7.14
C ASN A 39 5.38 6.59 7.40
N GLU A 40 6.03 7.76 7.29
CA GLU A 40 5.39 9.07 7.47
C GLU A 40 4.71 9.58 6.19
N PHE A 41 5.15 9.12 5.02
CA PHE A 41 4.66 9.60 3.72
C PHE A 41 3.54 8.76 3.11
N TYR A 42 3.47 7.47 3.45
CA TYR A 42 2.49 6.56 2.86
C TYR A 42 1.74 5.75 3.91
N ARG A 43 0.44 5.56 3.67
CA ARG A 43 -0.44 4.64 4.42
C ARG A 43 -0.63 3.34 3.65
N CYS A 44 -0.60 2.22 4.36
CA CYS A 44 -0.92 0.90 3.81
C CYS A 44 -2.43 0.72 3.67
N CYS A 45 -2.88 0.29 2.49
CA CYS A 45 -4.29 0.02 2.23
C CYS A 45 -4.45 -1.38 1.65
N ILE A 46 -5.40 -2.15 2.20
CA ILE A 46 -5.77 -3.44 1.64
C ILE A 46 -6.64 -3.15 0.44
N HIS A 47 -6.27 -3.71 -0.69
CA HIS A 47 -6.86 -3.36 -1.97
C HIS A 47 -7.22 -4.60 -2.75
N SER A 48 -8.37 -4.55 -3.42
CA SER A 48 -8.77 -5.58 -4.36
C SER A 48 -8.29 -5.20 -5.75
N TRP A 49 -7.30 -5.91 -6.26
CA TRP A 49 -6.72 -5.63 -7.57
C TRP A 49 -7.76 -5.81 -8.67
N SER A 50 -7.81 -4.86 -9.59
CA SER A 50 -8.86 -4.68 -10.58
C SER A 50 -8.34 -4.86 -12.00
N ASN A 51 -9.25 -5.16 -12.92
CA ASN A 51 -8.91 -5.28 -14.35
C ASN A 51 -8.29 -4.01 -14.93
N LYS A 52 -8.67 -2.82 -14.40
CA LYS A 52 -8.06 -1.54 -14.79
C LYS A 52 -6.58 -1.50 -14.43
N GLU A 53 -6.22 -2.03 -13.27
CA GLU A 53 -4.83 -2.06 -12.80
C GLU A 53 -4.01 -3.08 -13.57
N ASP A 54 -4.62 -4.22 -13.94
CA ASP A 54 -4.00 -5.17 -14.88
C ASP A 54 -3.73 -4.53 -16.24
N SER A 55 -4.70 -3.81 -16.82
CA SER A 55 -4.51 -3.12 -18.10
C SER A 55 -3.35 -2.12 -18.03
N ILE A 56 -3.25 -1.35 -16.95
CA ILE A 56 -2.16 -0.38 -16.75
C ILE A 56 -0.81 -1.09 -16.55
N LEU A 57 -0.77 -2.19 -15.78
CA LEU A 57 0.43 -2.99 -15.59
C LEU A 57 0.95 -3.50 -16.94
N TRP A 58 0.08 -4.09 -17.75
CA TRP A 58 0.44 -4.60 -19.08
C TRP A 58 0.86 -3.50 -20.06
N GLU A 59 0.17 -2.36 -20.08
CA GLU A 59 0.53 -1.20 -20.89
C GLU A 59 1.93 -0.69 -20.53
N ARG A 60 2.19 -0.48 -19.23
CA ARG A 60 3.46 0.07 -18.75
C ARG A 60 4.61 -0.91 -18.93
N HIS A 61 4.37 -2.21 -18.72
CA HIS A 61 5.35 -3.24 -19.01
C HIS A 61 5.71 -3.25 -20.50
N SER A 62 4.71 -3.19 -21.38
CA SER A 62 4.94 -3.14 -22.84
C SER A 62 5.77 -1.93 -23.25
N ILE A 63 5.50 -0.75 -22.68
CA ILE A 63 6.30 0.46 -22.91
C ILE A 63 7.72 0.29 -22.37
N ALA A 64 7.90 -0.23 -21.14
CA ALA A 64 9.23 -0.45 -20.59
C ALA A 64 10.05 -1.42 -21.45
N MET A 65 9.40 -2.45 -22.00
CA MET A 65 10.01 -3.40 -22.93
C MET A 65 10.41 -2.78 -24.27
N THR A 66 9.99 -1.56 -24.63
CA THR A 66 10.52 -0.88 -25.83
C THR A 66 11.83 -0.15 -25.55
N ILE A 67 12.16 0.12 -24.29
CA ILE A 67 13.34 0.89 -23.87
C ILE A 67 14.52 -0.05 -23.64
N ARG A 68 15.59 0.08 -24.42
CA ARG A 68 16.74 -0.86 -24.41
C ARG A 68 17.41 -0.98 -23.04
N SER A 69 17.59 0.12 -22.32
CA SER A 69 18.24 0.14 -21.01
C SER A 69 17.45 -0.57 -19.90
N TYR A 70 16.17 -0.86 -20.12
CA TYR A 70 15.30 -1.49 -19.13
C TYR A 70 15.19 -3.00 -19.29
N ARG A 71 15.87 -3.58 -20.28
CA ARG A 71 15.78 -5.01 -20.60
C ARG A 71 16.93 -5.79 -20.00
N GLU A 72 16.64 -7.04 -19.66
CA GLU A 72 17.59 -8.14 -19.41
C GLU A 72 17.14 -9.37 -20.21
N GLU A 73 17.92 -10.46 -20.19
CA GLU A 73 17.66 -11.64 -21.04
C GLU A 73 16.21 -12.16 -20.93
N ASP A 74 15.66 -12.20 -19.72
CA ASP A 74 14.34 -12.77 -19.44
C ASP A 74 13.23 -11.72 -19.20
N GLY A 75 13.44 -10.46 -19.61
CA GLY A 75 12.41 -9.42 -19.54
C GLY A 75 12.93 -8.07 -19.08
N LEU A 76 12.28 -7.49 -18.06
CA LEU A 76 12.66 -6.20 -17.50
C LEU A 76 13.64 -6.34 -16.34
N ASN A 77 14.70 -5.54 -16.38
CA ASN A 77 15.64 -5.40 -15.27
C ASN A 77 15.05 -4.57 -14.12
N LYS A 78 15.85 -4.36 -13.05
CA LYS A 78 15.43 -3.58 -11.86
C LYS A 78 14.87 -2.19 -12.22
N GLU A 79 15.55 -1.46 -13.10
CA GLU A 79 15.13 -0.11 -13.51
C GLU A 79 13.84 -0.14 -14.34
N GLY A 80 13.68 -1.14 -15.20
CA GLY A 80 12.44 -1.38 -15.95
C GLY A 80 11.24 -1.60 -15.03
N TRP A 81 11.39 -2.42 -13.99
CA TRP A 81 10.32 -2.63 -13.01
C TRP A 81 10.04 -1.39 -12.14
N GLN A 82 11.07 -0.61 -11.79
CA GLN A 82 10.89 0.68 -11.12
C GLN A 82 10.15 1.69 -12.01
N TYR A 83 10.40 1.68 -13.33
CA TYR A 83 9.63 2.46 -14.28
C TYR A 83 8.16 2.03 -14.31
N VAL A 84 7.88 0.73 -14.42
CA VAL A 84 6.51 0.19 -14.45
C VAL A 84 5.75 0.58 -13.19
N GLN A 85 6.37 0.39 -12.01
CA GLN A 85 5.82 0.81 -10.74
C GLN A 85 5.58 2.32 -10.75
N SER A 86 6.60 3.16 -10.87
CA SER A 86 6.44 4.61 -10.73
C SER A 86 5.42 5.23 -11.70
N LYS A 87 5.42 4.81 -12.98
CA LYS A 87 4.54 5.38 -14.02
C LYS A 87 3.13 4.80 -13.98
N GLY A 88 2.97 3.50 -13.77
CA GLY A 88 1.64 2.89 -13.62
C GLY A 88 0.93 3.39 -12.36
N MET A 89 1.67 3.47 -11.27
CA MET A 89 1.16 3.86 -9.95
C MET A 89 0.78 5.34 -9.86
N LYS A 90 1.48 6.23 -10.59
CA LYS A 90 1.09 7.64 -10.71
C LYS A 90 -0.32 7.81 -11.29
N MET A 91 -0.71 6.97 -12.25
CA MET A 91 -2.05 7.01 -12.87
C MET A 91 -3.15 6.51 -11.93
N LEU A 92 -2.77 5.70 -10.94
CA LEU A 92 -3.69 5.00 -10.05
C LEU A 92 -3.79 5.65 -8.66
N GLY A 93 -2.93 6.63 -8.36
CA GLY A 93 -2.91 7.34 -7.08
C GLY A 93 -2.42 6.49 -5.90
N HIS A 94 -1.75 5.36 -6.17
CA HIS A 94 -1.25 4.43 -5.17
C HIS A 94 -0.08 3.63 -5.73
N ILE A 95 0.77 3.08 -4.86
CA ILE A 95 1.94 2.28 -5.24
C ILE A 95 1.76 0.82 -4.82
N ALA A 96 2.02 -0.12 -5.73
CA ALA A 96 2.07 -1.54 -5.45
C ALA A 96 3.53 -2.04 -5.34
N PRO A 97 3.82 -3.02 -4.47
CA PRO A 97 5.05 -3.81 -4.46
C PRO A 97 5.55 -4.26 -5.84
N ILE A 98 6.83 -4.03 -6.17
CA ILE A 98 7.43 -4.58 -7.41
C ILE A 98 7.31 -6.12 -7.45
N SER A 99 7.54 -6.79 -6.32
CA SER A 99 7.39 -8.25 -6.21
C SER A 99 5.96 -8.70 -6.52
N PHE A 100 4.95 -7.97 -6.05
CA PHE A 100 3.56 -8.22 -6.42
C PHE A 100 3.30 -7.99 -7.90
N LEU A 101 3.83 -6.90 -8.48
CA LEU A 101 3.66 -6.61 -9.91
C LEU A 101 4.29 -7.70 -10.79
N LYS A 102 5.48 -8.19 -10.43
CA LYS A 102 6.14 -9.33 -11.09
C LYS A 102 5.28 -10.59 -11.02
N ALA A 103 4.78 -10.94 -9.83
CA ALA A 103 3.92 -12.10 -9.65
C ALA A 103 2.61 -11.96 -10.43
N ARG A 104 1.93 -10.81 -10.35
CA ARG A 104 0.69 -10.54 -11.07
C ARG A 104 0.89 -10.60 -12.59
N TYR A 105 2.01 -10.07 -13.09
CA TYR A 105 2.34 -10.17 -14.51
C TYR A 105 2.57 -11.61 -14.96
N ALA A 106 3.33 -12.39 -14.19
CA ALA A 106 3.58 -13.81 -14.49
C ALA A 106 2.32 -14.69 -14.40
N GLU A 107 1.35 -14.31 -13.57
CA GLU A 107 0.10 -15.06 -13.35
C GLU A 107 -1.08 -14.55 -14.22
N THR A 108 -0.84 -13.54 -15.07
CA THR A 108 -1.85 -13.00 -16.00
C THR A 108 -1.42 -13.18 -17.46
N ARG A 109 -2.40 -13.14 -18.37
CA ARG A 109 -2.17 -13.05 -19.82
C ARG A 109 -3.05 -11.98 -20.42
N ARG A 110 -2.50 -11.22 -21.36
CA ARG A 110 -3.29 -10.31 -22.20
C ARG A 110 -3.84 -11.05 -23.42
N ARG A 111 -5.15 -11.03 -23.59
CA ARG A 111 -5.87 -11.55 -24.77
C ARG A 111 -5.75 -10.59 -25.96
N GLN A 112 -6.08 -11.08 -27.15
CA GLN A 112 -6.05 -10.30 -28.39
C GLN A 112 -7.01 -9.11 -28.39
N ASP A 113 -8.14 -9.24 -27.68
CA ASP A 113 -9.11 -8.15 -27.45
C ASP A 113 -8.61 -7.09 -26.46
N GLY A 114 -7.39 -7.26 -25.93
CA GLY A 114 -6.77 -6.37 -24.96
C GLY A 114 -7.16 -6.62 -23.50
N SER A 115 -8.12 -7.51 -23.23
CA SER A 115 -8.50 -7.91 -21.88
C SER A 115 -7.39 -8.73 -21.21
N VAL A 116 -7.34 -8.68 -19.87
CA VAL A 116 -6.36 -9.44 -19.09
C VAL A 116 -7.10 -10.52 -18.31
N GLU A 117 -6.60 -11.74 -18.39
CA GLU A 117 -7.14 -12.90 -17.67
C GLU A 117 -6.08 -13.53 -16.78
N LEU A 118 -6.53 -14.22 -15.73
CA LEU A 118 -5.68 -15.06 -14.91
C LEU A 118 -5.44 -16.39 -15.60
N ILE A 119 -4.17 -16.81 -15.68
CA ILE A 119 -3.78 -18.08 -16.32
C ILE A 119 -3.54 -19.22 -15.32
N VAL A 120 -3.63 -18.93 -14.02
CA VAL A 120 -3.44 -19.92 -12.95
C VAL A 120 -4.77 -20.21 -12.23
N ASN A 121 -5.11 -21.49 -12.14
CA ASN A 121 -6.30 -21.97 -11.43
C ASN A 121 -6.19 -21.82 -9.91
N ASN A 122 -4.96 -21.86 -9.38
CA ASN A 122 -4.61 -21.68 -7.96
C ASN A 122 -3.43 -20.70 -7.86
N PRO A 123 -3.67 -19.39 -7.81
CA PRO A 123 -2.60 -18.41 -7.71
C PRO A 123 -1.84 -18.58 -6.39
N THR A 124 -0.52 -18.42 -6.46
CA THR A 124 0.41 -18.71 -5.35
C THR A 124 0.30 -17.68 -4.22
N ALA A 125 -0.24 -16.50 -4.53
CA ALA A 125 -0.59 -15.45 -3.59
C ALA A 125 -2.08 -15.10 -3.77
N ASP A 126 -2.68 -14.42 -2.78
CA ASP A 126 -3.97 -13.73 -3.00
C ASP A 126 -3.71 -12.56 -3.98
N ILE A 127 -3.45 -12.85 -5.24
CA ILE A 127 -3.13 -11.88 -6.30
C ILE A 127 -4.27 -10.90 -6.56
N ASN A 128 -5.45 -11.20 -6.02
CA ASN A 128 -6.59 -10.32 -6.06
C ASN A 128 -6.63 -9.39 -4.85
N ARG A 129 -5.83 -9.63 -3.82
CA ARG A 129 -5.67 -8.75 -2.66
C ARG A 129 -4.22 -8.39 -2.42
N CYS A 130 -3.90 -7.13 -2.67
CA CYS A 130 -2.58 -6.60 -2.40
C CYS A 130 -2.62 -5.51 -1.34
N ILE A 131 -1.42 -5.14 -0.89
CA ILE A 131 -1.23 -3.98 -0.04
C ILE A 131 -0.65 -2.89 -0.90
N LEU A 132 -1.39 -1.81 -0.99
CA LEU A 132 -1.00 -0.61 -1.70
C LEU A 132 -0.57 0.46 -0.74
N TYR A 133 0.31 1.33 -1.21
CA TYR A 133 0.80 2.48 -0.48
C TYR A 133 0.20 3.74 -1.10
N LYS A 134 -0.68 4.40 -0.34
CA LYS A 134 -1.29 5.68 -0.73
C LYS A 134 -0.61 6.80 0.03
N LYS A 135 -0.41 7.95 -0.61
CA LYS A 135 0.01 9.15 0.10
C LYS A 135 -1.05 9.53 1.12
N TRP A 136 -0.62 10.17 2.20
CA TRP A 136 -1.53 10.90 3.07
C TRP A 136 -2.13 12.08 2.29
N ASP A 137 -3.42 12.28 2.45
CA ASP A 137 -4.18 13.38 1.85
C ASP A 137 -4.78 14.26 2.95
N SER A 138 -5.28 15.43 2.57
CA SER A 138 -5.86 16.40 3.50
C SER A 138 -7.07 15.83 4.26
N MET A 139 -7.82 14.91 3.66
CA MET A 139 -8.96 14.27 4.31
C MET A 139 -8.53 13.31 5.42
N ALA A 140 -7.47 12.53 5.18
CA ALA A 140 -6.87 11.66 6.17
C ALA A 140 -6.26 12.47 7.32
N ASP A 141 -5.58 13.57 7.00
CA ASP A 141 -5.00 14.48 7.99
C ASP A 141 -6.09 15.12 8.86
N ALA A 142 -7.14 15.67 8.26
CA ALA A 142 -8.29 16.25 8.98
C ALA A 142 -8.99 15.22 9.87
N PHE A 143 -9.12 13.98 9.40
CA PHE A 143 -9.66 12.89 10.20
C PHE A 143 -8.80 12.57 11.42
N LEU A 144 -7.47 12.44 11.25
CA LEU A 144 -6.55 12.21 12.36
C LEU A 144 -6.63 13.33 13.39
N ALA A 145 -6.58 14.56 12.91
CA ALA A 145 -6.75 15.79 13.68
C ALA A 145 -8.02 15.74 14.56
N SER A 146 -9.19 15.61 13.94
CA SER A 146 -10.47 15.61 14.65
C SER A 146 -10.62 14.43 15.62
N THR A 147 -10.16 13.25 15.19
CA THR A 147 -10.23 12.04 16.03
C THR A 147 -9.36 12.17 17.27
N TYR A 148 -8.15 12.74 17.12
CA TYR A 148 -7.26 13.00 18.24
C TYR A 148 -7.88 13.95 19.26
N ASP A 149 -8.44 15.07 18.79
CA ASP A 149 -9.08 16.06 19.67
C ASP A 149 -10.26 15.45 20.44
N ASN A 150 -11.12 14.67 19.76
CA ASN A 150 -12.26 14.00 20.39
C ASN A 150 -11.85 12.99 21.48
N LEU A 151 -10.74 12.28 21.28
CA LEU A 151 -10.25 11.29 22.25
C LEU A 151 -9.51 11.93 23.43
N ILE A 152 -8.81 13.05 23.20
CA ILE A 152 -8.20 13.86 24.26
C ILE A 152 -9.26 14.54 25.13
N TYR A 153 -10.34 15.01 24.51
CA TYR A 153 -11.46 15.71 25.13
C TYR A 153 -12.76 14.90 25.01
N TRP A 154 -12.81 13.77 25.70
CA TRP A 154 -14.04 12.98 25.75
C TRP A 154 -15.01 13.57 26.80
N PRO A 155 -16.25 13.93 26.44
CA PRO A 155 -17.23 14.48 27.39
C PRO A 155 -17.42 13.56 28.61
N GLY A 156 -17.39 14.14 29.81
CA GLY A 156 -17.52 13.39 31.06
C GLY A 156 -16.25 12.65 31.52
N LYS A 157 -15.11 12.82 30.83
CA LYS A 157 -13.81 12.31 31.29
C LYS A 157 -12.82 13.44 31.51
N LYS A 158 -11.87 13.23 32.43
CA LYS A 158 -10.73 14.14 32.60
C LYS A 158 -9.95 14.19 31.29
N ARG A 159 -9.62 15.40 30.85
CA ARG A 159 -8.77 15.64 29.67
C ARG A 159 -7.48 14.84 29.78
N LYS A 160 -7.16 14.07 28.73
CA LYS A 160 -5.89 13.34 28.62
C LYS A 160 -4.77 14.26 28.14
N GLN A 161 -3.52 13.99 28.53
CA GLN A 161 -2.36 14.64 27.90
C GLN A 161 -1.97 13.95 26.58
N PHE A 162 -2.10 12.62 26.55
CA PHE A 162 -1.76 11.78 25.41
C PHE A 162 -2.78 10.65 25.24
N LEU A 163 -2.89 10.13 24.03
CA LEU A 163 -3.67 8.93 23.72
C LEU A 163 -2.91 7.66 24.17
N ASP A 164 -3.61 6.78 24.87
CA ASP A 164 -3.10 5.48 25.31
C ASP A 164 -3.21 4.40 24.21
N ALA A 165 -2.73 3.19 24.50
CA ALA A 165 -2.74 2.10 23.52
C ALA A 165 -4.16 1.72 23.06
N SER A 166 -5.16 1.80 23.94
CA SER A 166 -6.55 1.50 23.59
C SER A 166 -7.13 2.57 22.68
N ASP A 167 -6.82 3.84 22.93
CA ASP A 167 -7.24 4.95 22.07
C ASP A 167 -6.69 4.78 20.65
N TRP A 168 -5.41 4.41 20.51
CA TRP A 168 -4.80 4.20 19.20
C TRP A 168 -5.40 3.03 18.43
N GLN A 169 -5.84 1.97 19.13
CA GLN A 169 -6.60 0.88 18.50
C GLN A 169 -7.95 1.37 17.97
N CYS A 170 -8.64 2.26 18.69
CA CYS A 170 -9.86 2.91 18.20
C CYS A 170 -9.58 3.76 16.95
N VAL A 171 -8.51 4.57 16.96
CA VAL A 171 -8.10 5.36 15.80
C VAL A 171 -7.83 4.45 14.60
N GLN A 172 -7.09 3.35 14.77
CA GLN A 172 -6.87 2.36 13.70
C GLN A 172 -8.17 1.79 13.14
N HIS A 173 -9.09 1.42 14.03
CA HIS A 173 -10.37 0.85 13.63
C HIS A 173 -11.21 1.84 12.82
N TRP A 174 -11.38 3.07 13.31
CA TRP A 174 -12.16 4.09 12.63
C TRP A 174 -11.51 4.55 11.33
N PHE A 175 -10.18 4.67 11.31
CA PHE A 175 -9.44 5.00 10.08
C PHE A 175 -9.68 3.94 9.00
N ARG A 176 -9.66 2.66 9.39
CA ARG A 176 -9.95 1.56 8.48
C ARG A 176 -11.37 1.58 7.94
N GLN A 177 -12.36 1.84 8.79
CA GLN A 177 -13.74 1.94 8.33
C GLN A 177 -13.92 3.11 7.37
N LYS A 178 -13.28 4.26 7.62
CA LYS A 178 -13.45 5.46 6.81
C LYS A 178 -12.72 5.40 5.46
N PHE A 179 -11.50 4.86 5.43
CA PHE A 179 -10.63 4.94 4.25
C PHE A 179 -10.35 3.60 3.57
N GLY A 180 -10.82 2.48 4.12
CA GLY A 180 -10.47 1.14 3.63
C GLY A 180 -8.97 0.81 3.79
N CYS A 181 -8.25 1.60 4.58
CA CYS A 181 -6.81 1.47 4.78
C CYS A 181 -6.50 0.80 6.12
N CYS A 182 -5.36 0.12 6.22
CA CYS A 182 -4.95 -0.55 7.45
C CYS A 182 -3.56 -0.07 7.88
N PRO A 183 -3.39 1.23 8.19
CA PRO A 183 -2.12 1.72 8.70
C PRO A 183 -1.83 1.09 10.06
N THR A 184 -0.56 0.82 10.31
CA THR A 184 -0.08 0.43 11.64
C THR A 184 -0.30 1.56 12.63
N GLN A 185 -0.33 1.22 13.91
CA GLN A 185 -0.43 2.20 14.99
C GLN A 185 0.73 3.21 14.91
N THR A 186 1.94 2.73 14.64
CA THR A 186 3.13 3.57 14.45
C THR A 186 2.94 4.59 13.32
N GLN A 187 2.38 4.19 12.17
CA GLN A 187 2.10 5.10 11.06
C GLN A 187 1.10 6.19 11.44
N LEU A 188 0.03 5.83 12.16
CA LEU A 188 -0.96 6.81 12.63
C LEU A 188 -0.38 7.76 13.66
N GLN A 189 0.42 7.25 14.60
CA GLN A 189 1.08 8.07 15.62
C GLN A 189 2.04 9.07 14.99
N ALA A 190 2.92 8.61 14.10
CA ALA A 190 3.88 9.46 13.39
C ALA A 190 3.16 10.53 12.55
N ARG A 191 2.15 10.13 11.77
CA ARG A 191 1.39 11.10 10.97
C ARG A 191 0.63 12.10 11.83
N THR A 192 0.03 11.67 12.93
CA THR A 192 -0.71 12.56 13.84
C THR A 192 0.22 13.63 14.41
N ARG A 193 1.48 13.29 14.79
CA ARG A 193 2.45 14.30 15.24
C ARG A 193 2.69 15.39 14.20
N ILE A 194 2.89 15.00 12.94
CA ILE A 194 3.07 15.93 11.81
C ILE A 194 1.83 16.79 11.58
N VAL A 195 0.64 16.21 11.68
CA VAL A 195 -0.63 16.94 11.52
C VAL A 195 -0.81 17.96 12.64
N LEU A 196 -0.53 17.57 13.89
CA LEU A 196 -0.67 18.45 15.05
C LEU A 196 0.38 19.56 15.08
N SER A 197 1.60 19.32 14.58
CA SER A 197 2.66 20.34 14.52
C SER A 197 2.43 21.43 13.47
N LYS A 198 1.48 21.21 12.54
CA LYS A 198 1.12 22.17 11.48
C LYS A 198 -0.09 23.05 11.84
N ARG A 199 -0.65 22.87 13.04
CA ARG A 199 -1.80 23.62 13.53
C ARG A 199 -1.38 24.95 14.15
#